data_AF-A0A929L727-F1
#
_entry.id   AF-A0A929L727-F1
#
_cell.length_a   1.000
_cell.length_b   1.000
_cell.length_c   1.000
_cell.angle_alpha   90.00
_cell.angle_beta   90.00
_cell.angle_gamma   90.00
#
_symmetry.space_group_name_H-M   'P 1'
#
loop_
_entity.id
_entity.type
_entity.pdbx_description
1 polymer ?
#
loop_
_entity_poly.entity_id
_entity_poly.type
_entity_poly.pdbx_seq_one_letter_code
_entity_poly.pdbx_strand_id
1 'polypeptide(L)'
;MTGCSSQKATTTNVSGLRTSMALSAKPTTKDSLFLTFTVVNTTDRTQRFCKWETPFEPRLGKYFEIVNSAGQEADFKGAMARRVMPPPPEAYIEVPAHDSVKTTINLADNYSLAPDKYSISYTGGGVSGLAAGSKLSIYISR
;
A
#
# COMPACT_ATOMS: atom_id res chain seq x y z
N MET A 1 27.62 -18.84 31.82
CA MET A 1 26.14 -18.92 31.80
C MET A 1 25.64 -17.48 31.81
N THR A 2 24.85 -16.91 30.90
CA THR A 2 24.27 -17.29 29.61
C THR A 2 23.87 -15.94 29.00
N GLY A 3 24.26 -15.67 27.75
CA GLY A 3 23.89 -14.43 27.05
C GLY A 3 22.41 -14.43 26.68
N CYS A 4 21.71 -13.34 26.99
CA CYS A 4 20.34 -13.10 26.55
C CYS A 4 20.38 -12.43 25.17
N SER A 5 20.27 -13.22 24.10
CA SER A 5 20.12 -12.70 22.75
C SER A 5 18.63 -12.51 22.47
N SER A 6 18.17 -11.25 22.39
CA SER A 6 16.81 -10.92 21.98
C SER A 6 16.60 -11.34 20.53
N GLN A 7 15.79 -12.38 20.34
CA GLN A 7 15.37 -12.84 19.03
C GLN A 7 14.43 -11.80 18.41
N LYS A 8 14.79 -11.31 17.23
CA LYS A 8 13.93 -10.51 16.35
C LYS A 8 12.73 -11.37 15.97
N ALA A 9 11.54 -11.02 16.44
CA ALA A 9 10.30 -11.68 16.03
C ALA A 9 10.07 -11.40 14.54
N THR A 10 10.29 -12.42 13.71
CA THR A 10 9.85 -12.43 12.31
C THR A 10 8.33 -12.61 12.32
N THR A 11 7.59 -11.51 12.18
CA THR A 11 6.12 -11.56 12.02
C THR A 11 5.78 -12.26 10.70
N THR A 12 5.58 -13.57 10.77
CA THR A 12 4.95 -14.32 9.68
C THR A 12 3.51 -13.81 9.56
N ASN A 13 3.23 -13.04 8.52
CA ASN A 13 1.90 -12.49 8.28
C ASN A 13 0.96 -13.64 7.87
N VAL A 14 0.29 -14.27 8.84
CA VAL A 14 -0.71 -15.35 8.65
C VAL A 14 -2.08 -14.78 8.27
N SER A 15 -2.10 -13.58 7.70
CA SER A 15 -3.32 -12.92 7.26
C SER A 15 -3.78 -13.57 5.96
N GLY A 16 -5.01 -14.09 5.95
CA GLY A 16 -5.67 -14.56 4.73
C GLY A 16 -6.10 -13.42 3.79
N LEU A 17 -5.64 -12.19 4.06
CA LEU A 17 -5.81 -11.03 3.19
C LEU A 17 -4.63 -10.92 2.21
N ARG A 18 -4.94 -10.74 0.94
CA ARG A 18 -3.97 -10.49 -0.14
C ARG A 18 -4.20 -9.12 -0.73
N THR A 19 -3.13 -8.42 -1.06
CA THR A 19 -3.20 -7.15 -1.77
C THR A 19 -2.98 -7.35 -3.27
N SER A 20 -3.63 -6.53 -4.10
CA SER A 20 -3.31 -6.41 -5.52
C SER A 20 -3.42 -4.97 -5.99
N MET A 21 -2.71 -4.64 -7.07
CA MET A 21 -2.71 -3.31 -7.68
C MET A 21 -2.97 -3.42 -9.17
N ALA A 22 -3.76 -2.48 -9.70
CA ALA A 22 -4.00 -2.35 -11.13
C ALA A 22 -4.08 -0.87 -11.52
N LEU A 23 -3.66 -0.54 -12.75
CA LEU A 23 -3.95 0.76 -13.33
C LEU A 23 -5.42 0.88 -13.69
N SER A 24 -5.97 2.08 -13.52
CA SER A 24 -7.24 2.41 -14.16
C SER A 24 -7.04 2.59 -15.67
N ALA A 25 -8.05 2.26 -16.48
CA ALA A 25 -7.97 2.20 -17.95
C ALA A 25 -7.76 3.55 -18.69
N LYS A 26 -7.29 4.59 -17.99
CA LYS A 26 -7.02 5.92 -18.54
C LYS A 26 -5.55 6.05 -18.97
N PRO A 27 -5.24 6.97 -19.91
CA PRO A 27 -3.85 7.31 -20.21
C PRO A 27 -3.12 7.70 -18.93
N THR A 28 -1.95 7.11 -18.72
CA THR A 28 -1.09 7.42 -17.59
C THR A 28 -0.19 8.59 -17.98
N THR A 29 -0.42 9.75 -17.37
CA THR A 29 0.39 10.96 -17.55
C THR A 29 1.01 11.36 -16.22
N LYS A 30 1.96 12.31 -16.26
CA LYS A 30 2.59 12.85 -15.04
C LYS A 30 1.60 13.48 -14.05
N ASP A 31 0.44 13.93 -14.53
CA ASP A 31 -0.59 14.59 -13.72
C ASP A 31 -1.81 13.67 -13.44
N SER A 32 -1.86 12.49 -14.07
CA SER A 32 -2.97 11.54 -13.96
C SER A 32 -2.46 10.11 -14.01
N LEU A 33 -2.22 9.54 -12.82
CA LEU A 33 -1.83 8.15 -12.63
C LEU A 33 -2.76 7.51 -11.59
N PHE A 34 -3.89 6.98 -12.07
CA PHE A 34 -4.89 6.34 -11.22
C PHE A 34 -4.57 4.86 -10.97
N LEU A 35 -4.34 4.52 -9.71
CA LEU A 35 -4.07 3.17 -9.24
C LEU A 35 -5.25 2.67 -8.40
N THR A 36 -5.76 1.49 -8.74
CA THR A 36 -6.71 0.74 -7.92
C THR A 36 -5.94 -0.22 -7.03
N PHE A 37 -6.14 -0.08 -5.72
CA PHE A 37 -5.60 -0.97 -4.70
C PHE A 37 -6.73 -1.83 -4.14
N THR A 38 -6.55 -3.14 -4.15
CA THR A 38 -7.56 -4.11 -3.72
C THR A 38 -7.01 -4.97 -2.60
N VAL A 39 -7.82 -5.20 -1.57
CA VAL A 39 -7.57 -6.18 -0.51
C VAL A 39 -8.61 -7.28 -0.65
N VAL A 40 -8.15 -8.52 -0.85
CA VAL A 40 -8.99 -9.71 -1.07
C VAL A 40 -8.87 -10.62 0.14
N ASN A 41 -9.99 -11.09 0.66
CA ASN A 41 -10.03 -12.12 1.69
C ASN A 41 -10.19 -13.49 1.03
N THR A 42 -9.20 -14.37 1.19
CA THR A 42 -9.23 -15.72 0.62
C THR A 42 -9.69 -16.79 1.60
N THR A 43 -10.28 -16.40 2.73
CA THR A 43 -10.69 -17.31 3.82
C THR A 43 -12.20 -17.44 3.92
N ASP A 44 -12.65 -18.48 4.63
CA ASP A 44 -14.08 -18.74 4.90
C ASP A 44 -14.68 -17.89 6.04
N ARG A 45 -13.96 -16.88 6.54
CA ARG A 45 -14.41 -16.02 7.63
C ARG A 45 -14.14 -14.55 7.29
N THR A 46 -14.95 -13.66 7.85
CA THR A 46 -14.65 -12.22 7.80
C THR A 46 -13.29 -11.95 8.43
N GLN A 47 -12.44 -11.25 7.68
CA GLN A 47 -11.15 -10.76 8.14
C GLN A 47 -11.24 -9.24 8.31
N ARG A 48 -10.27 -8.65 9.01
CA ARG A 48 -10.15 -7.19 9.10
C ARG A 48 -8.71 -6.75 9.04
N PHE A 49 -8.49 -5.54 8.55
CA PHE A 49 -7.19 -4.88 8.55
C PHE A 49 -7.32 -3.44 9.03
N CYS A 50 -6.24 -2.86 9.55
CA CYS A 50 -6.25 -1.43 9.89
C CYS A 50 -6.01 -0.63 8.60
N LYS A 51 -6.86 0.35 8.31
CA LYS A 51 -6.74 1.20 7.12
C LYS A 51 -5.55 2.15 7.20
N TRP A 52 -4.99 2.36 8.39
CA TRP A 52 -3.79 3.17 8.55
C TRP A 52 -2.62 2.59 7.77
N GLU A 53 -1.80 3.48 7.21
CA GLU A 53 -0.66 3.06 6.39
C GLU A 53 -1.08 2.35 5.09
N THR A 54 -2.30 2.65 4.61
CA THR A 54 -2.84 2.10 3.36
C THR A 54 -3.54 3.17 2.50
N PRO A 55 -3.68 2.94 1.18
CA PRO A 55 -4.44 3.80 0.27
C PRO A 55 -5.92 4.01 0.61
N PHE A 56 -6.47 3.28 1.58
CA PHE A 56 -7.82 3.54 2.11
C PHE A 56 -7.87 4.81 2.99
N GLU A 57 -6.73 5.44 3.22
CA GLU A 57 -6.63 6.80 3.75
C GLU A 57 -6.29 7.78 2.63
N PRO A 58 -7.24 8.64 2.22
CA PRO A 58 -7.12 9.35 0.94
C PRO A 58 -5.99 10.38 0.85
N ARG A 59 -5.24 10.70 1.92
CA ARG A 59 -4.35 11.89 1.94
C ARG A 59 -3.10 11.84 2.81
N LEU A 60 -2.85 10.73 3.49
CA LEU A 60 -1.79 10.66 4.49
C LEU A 60 -0.84 9.55 4.09
N GLY A 61 0.46 9.67 4.37
CA GLY A 61 1.43 8.57 4.32
C GLY A 61 2.02 8.23 2.94
N LYS A 62 3.23 7.67 2.98
CA LYS A 62 3.96 7.12 1.83
C LYS A 62 3.82 5.59 1.82
N TYR A 63 2.83 5.10 1.10
CA TYR A 63 2.48 3.66 1.06
C TYR A 63 3.11 2.89 -0.09
N PHE A 64 3.72 3.63 -1.02
CA PHE A 64 4.32 3.06 -2.21
C PHE A 64 5.77 3.50 -2.29
N GLU A 65 6.59 2.56 -2.73
CA GLU A 65 7.89 2.84 -3.29
C GLU A 65 7.70 2.92 -4.81
N ILE A 66 8.11 4.04 -5.42
CA ILE A 66 7.95 4.29 -6.85
C ILE A 66 9.33 4.60 -7.43
N VAL A 67 9.89 3.66 -8.19
CA VAL A 67 11.28 3.72 -8.65
C VAL A 67 11.32 3.78 -10.17
N ASN A 68 12.07 4.73 -10.73
CA ASN A 68 12.22 4.91 -12.17
C ASN A 68 13.21 3.91 -12.80
N SER A 69 13.42 4.00 -14.11
CA SER A 69 14.32 3.11 -14.86
C SER A 69 15.78 3.24 -14.45
N ALA A 70 16.18 4.39 -13.89
CA ALA A 70 17.51 4.67 -13.36
C ALA A 70 17.69 4.24 -11.89
N GLY A 71 16.67 3.64 -11.26
CA GLY A 71 16.73 3.24 -9.85
C GLY A 71 16.50 4.39 -8.87
N GLN A 72 16.06 5.55 -9.33
CA GLN A 72 15.76 6.72 -8.49
C GLN A 72 14.30 6.66 -8.03
N GLU A 73 14.08 6.90 -6.73
CA GLU A 73 12.74 6.95 -6.18
C GLU A 73 12.07 8.30 -6.51
N ALA A 74 10.78 8.27 -6.86
CA ALA A 74 9.98 9.46 -7.10
C ALA A 74 9.79 10.26 -5.79
N ASP A 75 9.89 11.58 -5.88
CA ASP A 75 9.73 12.45 -4.72
C ASP A 75 8.30 12.40 -4.17
N PHE A 76 8.17 12.00 -2.91
CA PHE A 76 6.91 12.06 -2.19
C PHE A 76 6.67 13.49 -1.66
N LYS A 77 5.53 14.07 -2.03
CA LYS A 77 5.08 15.42 -1.65
C LYS A 77 3.78 15.41 -0.83
N GLY A 78 3.28 14.23 -0.47
CA GLY A 78 2.06 14.08 0.33
C GLY A 78 2.27 14.41 1.81
N ALA A 79 1.17 14.56 2.54
CA ALA A 79 1.21 14.78 3.98
C ALA A 79 1.53 13.48 4.74
N MET A 80 2.28 13.57 5.84
CA MET A 80 2.55 12.44 6.73
C MET A 80 1.70 12.57 8.00
N ALA A 81 0.93 11.54 8.33
CA ALA A 81 0.13 11.52 9.56
C ALA A 81 0.96 11.13 10.78
N ARG A 82 0.65 11.74 11.93
CA ARG A 82 0.98 11.19 13.25
C ARG A 82 -0.23 10.44 13.79
N ARG A 83 -0.01 9.28 14.41
CA ARG A 83 -1.08 8.43 14.97
C ARG A 83 -0.92 8.28 16.47
N VAL A 84 -2.06 8.23 17.16
CA VAL A 84 -2.13 7.84 18.58
C VAL A 84 -2.45 6.35 18.64
N MET A 85 -1.74 5.61 19.48
CA MET A 85 -1.94 4.18 19.67
C MET A 85 -2.77 3.90 20.92
N PRO A 86 -3.60 2.84 20.94
CA PRO A 86 -3.88 1.92 19.82
C PRO A 86 -4.81 2.54 18.76
N PRO A 87 -4.89 1.96 17.54
CA PRO A 87 -5.89 2.38 16.57
C PRO A 87 -7.29 2.20 17.14
N PRO A 88 -8.19 3.19 16.99
CA PRO A 88 -9.55 3.07 17.46
C PRO A 88 -10.34 2.12 16.54
N PRO A 89 -11.47 1.55 16.99
CA PRO A 89 -12.23 0.55 16.22
C PRO A 89 -12.59 0.97 14.79
N GLU A 90 -12.88 2.25 14.55
CA GLU A 90 -13.20 2.81 13.23
C GLU A 90 -12.01 2.90 12.26
N ALA A 91 -10.80 2.61 12.74
CA ALA A 91 -9.61 2.47 11.90
C ALA A 91 -9.56 1.12 11.17
N TYR A 92 -10.45 0.19 11.48
CA TYR A 92 -10.47 -1.13 10.85
C TYR A 92 -11.49 -1.21 9.72
N ILE A 93 -11.14 -1.94 8.67
CA ILE A 93 -12.03 -2.31 7.57
C ILE A 93 -12.24 -3.82 7.64
N GLU A 94 -13.50 -4.23 7.61
CA GLU A 94 -13.88 -5.64 7.49
C GLU A 94 -13.95 -6.04 6.01
N VAL A 95 -13.47 -7.25 5.73
CA VAL A 95 -13.54 -7.87 4.40
C VAL A 95 -14.26 -9.21 4.58
N PRO A 96 -15.50 -9.34 4.07
CA PRO A 96 -16.25 -10.60 4.15
C PRO A 96 -15.47 -11.78 3.56
N ALA A 97 -15.86 -12.99 3.94
CA ALA A 97 -15.28 -14.23 3.40
C ALA A 97 -15.36 -14.25 1.86
N HIS A 98 -14.27 -14.61 1.20
CA HIS A 98 -14.17 -14.67 -0.27
C HIS A 98 -14.51 -13.37 -1.03
N ASP A 99 -14.49 -12.23 -0.34
CA ASP A 99 -14.81 -10.93 -0.92
C ASP A 99 -13.58 -9.99 -0.94
N SER A 100 -13.77 -8.78 -1.46
CA SER A 100 -12.74 -7.77 -1.58
C SER A 100 -13.24 -6.36 -1.33
N VAL A 101 -12.35 -5.52 -0.83
CA VAL A 101 -12.53 -4.07 -0.78
C VAL A 101 -11.50 -3.41 -1.69
N LYS A 102 -11.85 -2.29 -2.30
CA LYS A 102 -10.96 -1.55 -3.20
C LYS A 102 -11.07 -0.06 -3.02
N THR A 103 -9.98 0.63 -3.32
CA THR A 103 -9.89 2.08 -3.38
C THR A 103 -9.11 2.49 -4.63
N THR A 104 -9.39 3.68 -5.15
CA THR A 104 -8.68 4.24 -6.30
C THR A 104 -8.08 5.57 -5.90
N ILE A 105 -6.79 5.73 -6.18
CA ILE A 105 -6.01 6.93 -5.83
C ILE A 105 -5.31 7.47 -7.08
N ASN A 106 -5.13 8.78 -7.16
CA ASN A 106 -4.23 9.40 -8.13
C ASN A 106 -2.85 9.56 -7.49
N LEU A 107 -1.84 8.83 -7.97
CA LEU A 107 -0.49 8.93 -7.43
C LEU A 107 0.16 10.30 -7.70
N ALA A 108 -0.24 10.98 -8.78
CA ALA A 108 0.29 12.30 -9.12
C ALA A 108 -0.07 13.39 -8.07
N ASP A 109 -1.08 13.15 -7.24
CA ASP A 109 -1.45 14.06 -6.15
C ASP A 109 -0.34 14.11 -5.08
N ASN A 110 0.37 12.99 -4.85
CA ASN A 110 1.32 12.82 -3.75
C ASN A 110 2.76 12.51 -4.20
N TYR A 111 3.00 12.33 -5.50
CA TYR A 111 4.33 12.09 -6.06
C TYR A 111 4.64 13.07 -7.19
N SER A 112 5.90 13.47 -7.30
CA SER A 112 6.40 14.15 -8.49
C SER A 112 6.84 13.10 -9.51
N LEU A 113 6.20 13.10 -10.67
CA LEU A 113 6.39 12.10 -11.72
C LEU A 113 6.87 12.79 -13.00
N ALA A 114 7.74 12.13 -13.74
CA ALA A 114 8.20 12.53 -15.06
C ALA A 114 7.93 11.41 -16.08
N PRO A 115 7.89 11.72 -17.39
CA PRO A 115 7.79 10.69 -18.43
C PRO A 115 8.97 9.71 -18.35
N ASP A 116 8.71 8.48 -17.90
CA ASP A 116 9.67 7.39 -17.76
C ASP A 116 8.91 6.06 -17.49
N LYS A 117 9.64 4.95 -17.47
CA LYS A 117 9.19 3.67 -16.92
C LYS A 117 9.42 3.65 -15.41
N TYR A 118 8.40 3.20 -14.67
CA TYR A 118 8.47 3.04 -13.22
C TYR A 118 8.08 1.64 -12.78
N SER A 119 8.61 1.23 -11.63
CA SER A 119 8.03 0.16 -10.82
C SER A 119 7.41 0.74 -9.55
N ILE A 120 6.18 0.35 -9.27
CA ILE A 120 5.41 0.72 -8.09
C ILE A 120 5.29 -0.52 -7.21
N SER A 121 5.76 -0.43 -5.98
CA SER A 121 5.69 -1.50 -4.97
C SER A 121 4.86 -1.01 -3.79
N TYR A 122 3.87 -1.79 -3.35
CA TYR A 122 3.27 -1.57 -2.05
C TYR A 122 4.24 -2.01 -0.96
N THR A 123 4.67 -1.09 -0.11
CA THR A 123 5.69 -1.36 0.92
C THR A 123 5.14 -2.13 2.11
N GLY A 124 3.83 -2.00 2.39
CA GLY A 124 3.07 -2.82 3.33
C GLY A 124 3.64 -2.96 4.75
N GLY A 125 2.97 -3.78 5.58
CA GLY A 125 3.39 -4.06 6.95
C GLY A 125 2.90 -3.05 7.98
N GLY A 126 3.55 -3.05 9.15
CA GLY A 126 3.25 -2.14 10.25
C GLY A 126 1.87 -2.36 10.88
N VAL A 127 1.15 -1.26 11.12
CA VAL A 127 -0.14 -1.27 11.83
C VAL A 127 -1.27 -1.84 10.96
N SER A 128 -1.14 -1.77 9.63
CA SER A 128 -2.15 -2.27 8.70
C SER A 128 -2.41 -3.77 8.83
N GLY A 129 -1.36 -4.56 9.14
CA GLY A 129 -1.38 -6.02 9.09
C GLY A 129 -1.46 -6.60 7.67
N LEU A 130 -1.37 -5.77 6.62
CA LEU A 130 -1.33 -6.22 5.23
C LEU A 130 0.10 -6.57 4.82
N ALA A 131 0.25 -7.63 4.04
CA ALA A 131 1.54 -8.02 3.51
C ALA A 131 1.97 -7.10 2.35
N ALA A 132 3.26 -6.79 2.29
CA ALA A 132 3.89 -6.27 1.08
C ALA A 132 3.86 -7.34 -0.03
N GLY A 133 3.97 -6.93 -1.29
CA GLY A 133 4.20 -7.88 -2.40
C GLY A 133 3.53 -7.53 -3.70
N SER A 134 2.55 -6.62 -3.71
CA SER A 134 2.02 -6.08 -4.96
C SER A 134 3.07 -5.21 -5.63
N LYS A 135 3.47 -5.59 -6.85
CA LYS A 135 4.33 -4.79 -7.71
C LYS A 135 3.66 -4.57 -9.06
N LEU A 136 3.81 -3.39 -9.62
CA LEU A 136 3.27 -2.99 -10.91
C LEU A 136 4.35 -2.25 -11.70
N SER A 137 4.52 -2.58 -12.97
CA SER A 137 5.38 -1.82 -13.89
C SER A 137 4.53 -0.95 -14.78
N ILE A 138 4.91 0.31 -14.95
CA ILE A 138 4.15 1.28 -15.73
C ILE A 138 5.07 2.10 -16.62
N TYR A 139 4.49 2.73 -17.64
CA TYR A 139 5.14 3.78 -18.41
C TYR A 139 4.28 5.04 -18.34
N ILE A 140 4.90 6.15 -17.97
CA ILE A 140 4.26 7.47 -17.95
C ILE A 140 4.61 8.17 -19.25
N SER A 141 3.58 8.53 -20.03
CA SER A 141 3.80 9.29 -21.26
C SER A 141 4.08 10.76 -20.97
N ARG A 142 4.54 11.47 -22.01
CA ARG A 142 4.53 12.95 -22.02
C ARG A 142 3.12 13.49 -21.84
#